data_AF-A0AA48KR72-F1
#
_entry.id   AF-A0AA48KR72-F1
#
_cell.length_a   1.000
_cell.length_b   1.000
_cell.length_c   1.000
_cell.angle_alpha   90.00
_cell.angle_beta   90.00
_cell.angle_gamma   90.00
#
_symmetry.space_group_name_H-M   'P 1'
#
loop_
_entity.id
_entity.type
_entity.pdbx_description
1 polymer ?
#
loop_
_entity_poly.entity_id
_entity_poly.type
_entity_poly.pdbx_seq_one_letter_code
_entity_poly.pdbx_strand_id
1 'polypeptide(L)'
;MNFKINILLFFTLFWFVLSPKEANASSAFVQCDTCGSNSAYSNVANYEGGKLIPDVNGSAEVFVSNGFGTIKKFRVAKIAGEPGLPTMQTVTEIAPTAAEQTIIEDLYALNEAIRQLLLGDSKDIPADLAGSAWDIAGSTSTANAVEDHWMYNINIFDLIGGAFGVMGTLADKIVNANYVFEMRFSDGSSATYKLTGLKENGFFDLELVLAVDEQGNTIPLNKSQALAVGEYLIQQEAQYEAMNRAMVRFSLATSGESFGAIGGGTISCRFECPDSASTCTLVCKAK
;
A
#
# COMPACT_ATOMS: atom_id res chain seq x y z
N MET A 1 3.48 -54.41 -38.14
CA MET A 1 2.59 -53.36 -38.68
C MET A 1 3.11 -52.04 -38.10
N ASN A 2 4.04 -51.40 -38.82
CA ASN A 2 4.86 -50.28 -38.34
C ASN A 2 4.40 -49.00 -39.03
N PHE A 3 3.80 -48.07 -38.30
CA PHE A 3 3.47 -46.75 -38.82
C PHE A 3 4.60 -45.77 -38.48
N LYS A 4 5.44 -45.48 -39.49
CA LYS A 4 6.35 -44.34 -39.47
C LYS A 4 5.58 -43.11 -39.92
N ILE A 5 5.42 -42.11 -39.05
CA ILE A 5 4.94 -40.79 -39.45
C ILE A 5 6.15 -39.86 -39.57
N ASN A 6 6.47 -39.52 -40.82
CA ASN A 6 7.28 -38.37 -41.19
C ASN A 6 6.51 -37.09 -40.82
N ILE A 7 7.00 -36.31 -39.87
CA ILE A 7 6.58 -34.91 -39.72
C ILE A 7 7.60 -34.06 -40.47
N LEU A 8 7.20 -33.77 -41.71
CA LEU A 8 7.85 -32.88 -42.65
C LEU A 8 7.69 -31.44 -42.15
N LEU A 9 8.80 -30.70 -42.20
CA LEU A 9 8.91 -29.26 -42.32
C LEU A 9 7.64 -28.56 -42.87
N PHE A 10 6.97 -27.78 -42.02
CA PHE A 10 6.15 -26.65 -42.47
C PHE A 10 6.70 -25.37 -41.84
N PHE A 11 7.67 -24.83 -42.56
CA PHE A 11 8.23 -23.50 -42.40
C PHE A 11 7.19 -22.48 -42.89
N THR A 12 6.13 -22.25 -42.10
CA THR A 12 5.36 -21.00 -42.19
C THR A 12 6.19 -19.96 -41.45
N LEU A 13 7.08 -19.18 -42.10
CA LEU A 13 6.69 -18.00 -42.88
C LEU A 13 5.49 -17.27 -42.25
N PHE A 14 5.56 -17.11 -40.92
CA PHE A 14 4.83 -16.10 -40.20
C PHE A 14 5.34 -14.77 -40.74
N TRP A 15 4.55 -14.20 -41.64
CA TRP A 15 4.53 -12.80 -41.96
C TRP A 15 4.62 -11.99 -40.66
N PHE A 16 5.83 -11.63 -40.26
CA PHE A 16 6.05 -10.39 -39.53
C PHE A 16 5.79 -9.28 -40.54
N VAL A 17 4.50 -9.03 -40.77
CA VAL A 17 4.02 -7.78 -41.29
C VAL A 17 4.70 -6.73 -40.42
N LEU A 18 5.47 -5.89 -41.09
CA LEU A 18 5.83 -4.56 -40.63
C LEU A 18 4.54 -3.87 -40.18
N SER A 19 4.13 -4.08 -38.93
CA SER A 19 3.23 -3.17 -38.26
C SER A 19 3.95 -1.83 -38.33
N PRO A 20 3.36 -0.78 -38.94
CA PRO A 20 3.89 0.55 -38.73
C PRO A 20 3.99 0.72 -37.21
N LYS A 21 5.16 1.12 -36.72
CA LYS A 21 5.28 1.66 -35.38
C LYS A 21 4.30 2.82 -35.36
N GLU A 22 3.07 2.61 -34.88
CA GLU A 22 2.23 3.71 -34.47
C GLU A 22 3.12 4.53 -33.55
N ALA A 23 3.32 5.81 -33.88
CA ALA A 23 4.05 6.71 -33.02
C ALA A 23 3.38 6.62 -31.65
N ASN A 24 4.01 5.90 -30.72
CA ASN A 24 3.43 5.53 -29.44
C ASN A 24 2.92 6.83 -28.80
N ALA A 25 1.60 7.03 -28.79
CA ALA A 25 1.02 8.12 -28.05
C ALA A 25 1.42 7.90 -26.60
N SER A 26 2.22 8.81 -26.06
CA SER A 26 2.66 8.71 -24.67
C SER A 26 1.42 8.72 -23.79
N SER A 27 1.32 7.77 -22.86
CA SER A 27 0.19 7.67 -21.96
C SER A 27 0.56 8.00 -20.51
N ALA A 28 -0.33 8.68 -19.80
CA ALA A 28 -0.24 8.87 -18.36
C ALA A 28 -1.55 8.54 -17.65
N PHE A 29 -1.41 8.18 -16.39
CA PHE A 29 -2.50 8.12 -15.41
C PHE A 29 -2.22 9.12 -14.29
N VAL A 30 -3.21 9.87 -13.84
CA VAL A 30 -3.02 10.96 -12.88
C VAL A 30 -4.16 10.94 -11.88
N GLN A 31 -3.82 11.05 -10.60
CA GLN A 31 -4.80 11.20 -9.53
C GLN A 31 -5.05 12.69 -9.25
N CYS A 32 -6.31 13.05 -9.09
CA CYS A 32 -6.77 14.40 -8.77
C CYS A 32 -7.92 14.34 -7.76
N ASP A 33 -7.60 14.28 -6.47
CA ASP A 33 -8.59 14.11 -5.40
C ASP A 33 -9.63 15.24 -5.32
N THR A 34 -9.32 16.40 -5.91
CA THR A 34 -10.19 17.58 -5.93
C THR A 34 -10.99 17.74 -7.23
N CYS A 35 -10.86 16.81 -8.18
CA CYS A 35 -11.56 16.87 -9.46
C CYS A 35 -13.04 16.52 -9.30
N GLY A 36 -13.89 17.53 -9.07
CA GLY A 36 -15.34 17.41 -8.97
C GLY A 36 -16.13 17.76 -10.24
N SER A 37 -15.46 18.22 -11.32
CA SER A 37 -16.11 18.64 -12.57
C SER A 37 -15.26 18.34 -13.80
N ASN A 38 -15.87 18.17 -14.98
CA ASN A 38 -15.15 17.89 -16.22
C ASN A 38 -14.03 18.90 -16.53
N SER A 39 -14.22 20.18 -16.19
CA SER A 39 -13.18 21.20 -16.36
C SER A 39 -11.96 20.93 -15.49
N ALA A 40 -12.15 20.50 -14.24
CA ALA A 40 -11.04 20.15 -13.36
C ALA A 40 -10.23 18.96 -13.92
N TYR A 41 -10.92 17.91 -14.37
CA TYR A 41 -10.28 16.76 -15.04
C TYR A 41 -9.51 17.19 -16.30
N SER A 42 -10.14 18.00 -17.15
CA SER A 42 -9.53 18.50 -18.39
C SER A 42 -8.30 19.37 -18.10
N ASN A 43 -8.30 20.17 -17.04
CA ASN A 43 -7.18 21.02 -16.65
C ASN A 43 -5.97 20.19 -16.20
N VAL A 44 -6.21 19.14 -15.40
CA VAL A 44 -5.15 18.20 -14.99
C VAL A 44 -4.62 17.43 -16.19
N ALA A 45 -5.50 16.92 -17.07
CA ALA A 45 -5.10 16.28 -18.31
C ALA A 45 -4.25 17.20 -19.19
N ASN A 46 -4.67 18.46 -19.35
CA ASN A 46 -3.91 19.48 -20.09
C ASN A 46 -2.49 19.64 -19.53
N TYR A 47 -2.38 19.81 -18.21
CA TYR A 47 -1.10 20.04 -17.56
C TYR A 47 -0.16 18.83 -17.71
N GLU A 48 -0.66 17.62 -17.44
CA GLU A 48 0.17 16.41 -17.46
C GLU A 48 0.47 15.94 -18.89
N GLY A 49 -0.53 15.94 -19.78
CA GLY A 49 -0.32 15.60 -21.18
C GLY A 49 0.61 16.57 -21.89
N GLY A 50 0.61 17.85 -21.50
CA GLY A 50 1.53 18.85 -22.03
C GLY A 50 3.01 18.54 -21.75
N LYS A 51 3.32 17.84 -20.65
CA LYS A 51 4.69 17.39 -20.31
C LYS A 51 5.13 16.19 -21.13
N LEU A 52 4.18 15.37 -21.57
CA LEU A 52 4.44 14.13 -22.32
C LEU A 52 4.66 14.35 -23.82
N ILE A 53 4.30 15.52 -24.34
CA ILE A 53 4.38 15.84 -25.76
C ILE A 53 5.63 16.70 -26.01
N PRO A 54 6.78 16.10 -26.39
CA PRO A 54 8.03 16.82 -26.58
C PRO A 54 8.00 17.73 -27.83
N ASP A 55 7.25 17.33 -28.85
CA ASP A 55 7.26 17.96 -30.17
C ASP A 55 5.95 18.67 -30.52
N VAL A 56 6.07 19.70 -31.36
CA VAL A 56 4.93 20.35 -32.00
C VAL A 56 4.30 19.34 -32.97
N ASN A 57 2.98 19.11 -32.88
CA ASN A 57 2.21 18.06 -33.59
C ASN A 57 2.19 16.66 -32.94
N GLY A 58 2.66 16.52 -31.70
CA GLY A 58 2.48 15.28 -30.94
C GLY A 58 1.13 15.22 -30.20
N SER A 59 0.78 14.01 -29.75
CA SER A 59 -0.36 13.78 -28.87
C SER A 59 -0.02 12.79 -27.76
N ALA A 60 -0.75 12.90 -26.65
CA ALA A 60 -0.67 12.03 -25.50
C ALA A 60 -2.07 11.68 -25.00
N GLU A 61 -2.21 10.52 -24.39
CA GLU A 61 -3.46 10.09 -23.76
C GLU A 61 -3.30 10.13 -22.24
N VAL A 62 -4.21 10.79 -21.54
CA VAL A 62 -4.15 10.99 -20.09
C VAL A 62 -5.42 10.47 -19.45
N PHE A 63 -5.27 9.49 -18.58
CA PHE A 63 -6.31 9.04 -17.66
C PHE A 63 -6.24 9.88 -16.40
N VAL A 64 -7.36 10.45 -15.99
CA VAL A 64 -7.45 11.24 -14.76
C VAL A 64 -8.51 10.61 -13.86
N SER A 65 -8.13 10.28 -12.63
CA SER A 65 -8.99 9.71 -11.59
C SER A 65 -9.23 10.72 -10.47
N ASN A 66 -10.45 10.80 -9.92
CA ASN A 66 -10.72 11.58 -8.70
C ASN A 66 -10.49 10.78 -7.40
N GLY A 67 -9.36 10.11 -7.32
CA GLY A 67 -9.04 9.20 -6.22
C GLY A 67 -9.78 7.87 -6.35
N PHE A 68 -11.11 7.88 -6.21
CA PHE A 68 -11.88 6.66 -5.90
C PHE A 68 -13.22 6.50 -6.64
N GLY A 69 -13.60 7.41 -7.55
CA GLY A 69 -14.94 7.42 -8.13
C GLY A 69 -14.99 7.26 -9.64
N THR A 70 -14.32 8.15 -10.37
CA THR A 70 -14.49 8.29 -11.81
C THR A 70 -13.13 8.50 -12.47
N ILE A 71 -12.82 7.60 -13.40
CA ILE A 71 -11.68 7.66 -14.30
C ILE A 71 -12.17 8.18 -15.66
N LYS A 72 -11.54 9.24 -16.16
CA LYS A 72 -11.80 9.82 -17.48
C LYS A 72 -10.56 9.78 -18.33
N LYS A 73 -10.72 9.48 -19.62
CA LYS A 73 -9.63 9.46 -20.60
C LYS A 73 -9.69 10.71 -21.45
N PHE A 74 -8.54 11.38 -21.61
CA PHE A 74 -8.39 12.57 -22.43
C PHE A 74 -7.29 12.35 -23.45
N ARG A 75 -7.49 12.91 -24.65
CA ARG A 75 -6.42 13.12 -25.62
C ARG A 75 -5.97 14.56 -25.54
N VAL A 76 -4.67 14.75 -25.32
CA VAL A 76 -4.00 16.04 -25.35
C VAL A 76 -3.18 16.10 -26.62
N ALA A 77 -3.33 17.15 -27.42
CA ALA A 77 -2.57 17.34 -28.65
C ALA A 77 -1.98 18.74 -28.70
N LYS A 78 -0.72 18.86 -29.13
CA LYS A 78 -0.11 20.15 -29.47
C LYS A 78 -0.17 20.33 -30.97
N ILE A 79 -0.79 21.41 -31.43
CA ILE A 79 -0.93 21.73 -32.85
C ILE A 79 -0.10 22.97 -33.13
N ALA A 80 0.78 22.89 -34.13
CA ALA A 80 1.52 24.06 -34.58
C ALA A 80 0.57 25.17 -35.01
N GLY A 81 0.76 26.37 -34.47
CA GLY A 81 0.10 27.56 -35.00
C GLY A 81 0.63 27.91 -36.39
N GLU A 82 -0.08 28.76 -37.11
CA GLU A 82 0.47 29.37 -38.32
C GLU A 82 1.80 30.09 -38.01
N PRO A 83 2.69 30.29 -39.00
CA PRO A 83 3.94 31.00 -38.78
C PRO A 83 3.72 32.36 -38.10
N GLY A 84 4.26 32.53 -36.89
CA GLY A 84 4.08 33.74 -36.07
C GLY A 84 3.01 33.64 -34.98
N LEU A 85 2.24 32.56 -34.92
CA LEU A 85 1.30 32.26 -33.84
C LEU A 85 1.88 31.24 -32.86
N PRO A 86 1.52 31.31 -31.56
CA PRO A 86 1.93 30.32 -30.59
C PRO A 86 1.29 28.95 -30.89
N THR A 87 2.01 27.88 -30.53
CA THR A 87 1.48 26.52 -30.51
C THR A 87 0.23 26.45 -29.63
N MET A 88 -0.82 25.80 -30.15
CA MET A 88 -2.05 25.56 -29.41
C MET A 88 -2.03 24.17 -28.78
N GLN A 89 -2.57 24.05 -27.57
CA GLN A 89 -2.79 22.76 -26.93
C GLN A 89 -4.29 22.53 -26.80
N THR A 90 -4.75 21.37 -27.26
CA THR A 90 -6.16 20.97 -27.19
C THR A 90 -6.29 19.76 -26.29
N VAL A 91 -7.41 19.71 -25.55
CA VAL A 91 -7.77 18.59 -24.68
C VAL A 91 -9.16 18.14 -25.05
N THR A 92 -9.31 16.87 -25.37
CA THR A 92 -10.60 16.26 -25.76
C THR A 92 -10.83 15.02 -24.91
N GLU A 93 -11.99 14.94 -24.25
CA GLU A 93 -12.40 13.69 -23.60
C GLU A 93 -12.68 12.64 -24.68
N ILE A 94 -12.10 11.46 -24.53
CA ILE A 94 -12.26 10.33 -25.45
C ILE A 94 -12.74 9.11 -24.67
N ALA A 95 -13.47 8.22 -25.34
CA ALA A 95 -13.87 6.96 -24.73
C ALA A 95 -12.65 6.05 -24.55
N PRO A 96 -12.54 5.32 -23.43
CA PRO A 96 -11.62 4.19 -23.31
C PRO A 96 -11.93 3.13 -24.37
N THR A 97 -10.89 2.43 -24.83
CA THR A 97 -11.05 1.20 -25.62
C THR A 97 -11.67 0.09 -24.78
N ALA A 98 -12.17 -0.98 -25.41
CA ALA A 98 -12.75 -2.10 -24.67
C ALA A 98 -11.77 -2.72 -23.66
N ALA A 99 -10.49 -2.86 -24.03
CA ALA A 99 -9.46 -3.37 -23.12
C ALA A 99 -9.21 -2.41 -21.94
N GLU A 100 -9.12 -1.11 -22.20
CA GLU A 100 -8.96 -0.10 -21.14
C GLU A 100 -10.20 -0.02 -20.23
N GLN A 101 -11.38 -0.22 -20.79
CA GLN A 101 -12.64 -0.24 -20.05
C GLN A 101 -12.68 -1.42 -19.06
N THR A 102 -12.26 -2.62 -19.47
CA THR A 102 -12.11 -3.76 -18.56
C THR A 102 -11.17 -3.44 -17.40
N ILE A 103 -10.04 -2.79 -17.68
CA ILE A 103 -9.09 -2.39 -16.62
C ILE A 103 -9.73 -1.37 -15.67
N ILE A 104 -10.45 -0.38 -16.18
CA ILE A 104 -11.16 0.60 -15.36
C ILE A 104 -12.19 -0.09 -14.45
N GLU A 105 -12.90 -1.07 -14.97
CA GLU A 105 -13.86 -1.88 -14.20
C GLU A 105 -13.16 -2.70 -13.11
N ASP A 106 -12.03 -3.33 -13.43
CA ASP A 106 -11.21 -4.06 -12.45
C ASP A 106 -10.70 -3.13 -11.35
N LEU A 107 -10.30 -1.89 -11.69
CA LEU A 107 -9.90 -0.88 -10.71
C LEU A 107 -11.06 -0.44 -9.80
N TYR A 108 -12.27 -0.30 -10.33
CA TYR A 108 -13.45 -0.01 -9.51
C TYR A 108 -13.79 -1.18 -8.59
N ALA A 109 -13.74 -2.41 -9.08
CA ALA A 109 -13.95 -3.61 -8.28
C ALA A 109 -12.89 -3.73 -7.17
N LEU A 110 -11.63 -3.45 -7.51
CA LEU A 110 -10.53 -3.38 -6.54
C LEU A 110 -10.80 -2.36 -5.45
N ASN A 111 -11.16 -1.14 -5.84
CA ASN A 111 -11.42 -0.08 -4.88
C ASN A 111 -12.59 -0.42 -3.96
N GLU A 112 -13.66 -1.01 -4.49
CA GLU A 112 -14.79 -1.47 -3.68
C GLU A 112 -14.36 -2.59 -2.72
N ALA A 113 -13.54 -3.54 -3.17
CA ALA A 113 -13.01 -4.59 -2.29
C ALA A 113 -12.10 -4.03 -1.20
N ILE A 114 -11.22 -3.07 -1.52
CA ILE A 114 -10.40 -2.37 -0.52
C ILE A 114 -11.30 -1.63 0.47
N ARG A 115 -12.35 -0.94 -0.01
CA ARG A 115 -13.32 -0.28 0.88
C ARG A 115 -14.03 -1.28 1.79
N GLN A 116 -14.48 -2.40 1.25
CA GLN A 116 -15.10 -3.46 2.04
C GLN A 116 -14.12 -4.11 3.00
N LEU A 117 -12.83 -4.14 2.68
CA LEU A 117 -11.81 -4.59 3.61
C LEU A 117 -11.57 -3.61 4.75
N LEU A 118 -11.54 -2.31 4.43
CA LEU A 118 -11.36 -1.24 5.41
C LEU A 118 -12.59 -1.02 6.28
N LEU A 119 -13.79 -1.34 5.77
CA LEU A 119 -15.07 -1.16 6.46
C LEU A 119 -15.65 -2.46 7.02
N GLY A 120 -15.21 -3.60 6.52
CA GLY A 120 -15.64 -4.91 6.98
C GLY A 120 -14.94 -5.32 8.27
N ASP A 121 -15.43 -6.37 8.91
CA ASP A 121 -14.79 -6.97 10.08
C ASP A 121 -13.35 -7.34 9.69
N SER A 122 -12.38 -6.53 10.14
CA SER A 122 -10.96 -6.83 10.00
C SER A 122 -10.78 -8.27 10.44
N LYS A 123 -10.29 -9.14 9.54
CA LYS A 123 -10.05 -10.52 9.94
C LYS A 123 -9.00 -10.51 11.05
N ASP A 124 -9.43 -10.92 12.24
CA ASP A 124 -8.57 -10.93 13.41
C ASP A 124 -7.37 -11.82 13.15
N ILE A 125 -6.19 -11.34 13.53
CA ILE A 125 -4.96 -12.12 13.50
C ILE A 125 -5.09 -13.27 14.51
N PRO A 126 -4.91 -14.52 14.08
CA PRO A 126 -5.00 -15.66 14.99
C PRO A 126 -4.00 -15.56 16.14
N ALA A 127 -4.46 -15.87 17.36
CA ALA A 127 -3.64 -15.75 18.56
C ALA A 127 -2.40 -16.65 18.55
N ASP A 128 -2.41 -17.75 17.79
CA ASP A 128 -1.27 -18.65 17.60
C ASP A 128 -0.19 -18.05 16.70
N LEU A 129 -0.55 -17.08 15.85
CA LEU A 129 0.38 -16.33 15.02
C LEU A 129 0.94 -15.12 15.76
N ALA A 130 0.04 -14.31 16.34
CA ALA A 130 0.35 -13.19 17.21
C ALA A 130 -0.87 -12.90 18.08
N GLY A 131 -0.73 -12.98 19.40
CA GLY A 131 -1.83 -12.72 20.33
C GLY A 131 -2.12 -11.22 20.47
N SER A 132 -1.09 -10.40 20.26
CA SER A 132 -1.07 -8.96 20.48
C SER A 132 -0.23 -8.22 19.44
N ALA A 133 -0.55 -6.94 19.19
CA ALA A 133 0.31 -6.01 18.46
C ALA A 133 1.68 -5.82 19.17
N TRP A 134 1.78 -6.11 20.46
CA TRP A 134 3.07 -6.19 21.14
C TRP A 134 3.96 -7.31 20.59
N ASP A 135 3.40 -8.40 20.09
CA ASP A 135 4.17 -9.55 19.59
C ASP A 135 4.91 -9.25 18.28
N ILE A 136 4.40 -8.31 17.46
CA ILE A 136 5.07 -7.85 16.24
C ILE A 136 6.12 -6.76 16.50
N ALA A 137 6.01 -6.02 17.61
CA ALA A 137 6.92 -4.94 17.95
C ALA A 137 8.36 -5.45 18.16
N GLY A 138 9.27 -5.01 17.29
CA GLY A 138 10.67 -5.44 17.28
C GLY A 138 10.90 -6.86 16.76
N SER A 139 9.89 -7.53 16.21
CA SER A 139 10.00 -8.88 15.65
C SER A 139 9.66 -8.89 14.17
N THR A 140 10.69 -8.71 13.32
CA THR A 140 10.53 -8.76 11.86
C THR A 140 9.92 -10.10 11.39
N SER A 141 10.31 -11.22 12.00
CA SER A 141 9.76 -12.53 11.64
C SER A 141 8.25 -12.64 11.91
N THR A 142 7.79 -12.13 13.05
CA THR A 142 6.37 -12.18 13.43
C THR A 142 5.55 -11.19 12.61
N ALA A 143 6.08 -9.98 12.41
CA ALA A 143 5.47 -8.97 11.54
C ALA A 143 5.27 -9.52 10.11
N ASN A 144 6.30 -10.12 9.51
CA ASN A 144 6.19 -10.72 8.18
C ASN A 144 5.16 -11.85 8.13
N ALA A 145 5.08 -12.68 9.18
CA ALA A 145 4.13 -13.78 9.21
C ALA A 145 2.67 -13.28 9.33
N VAL A 146 2.44 -12.19 10.09
CA VAL A 146 1.16 -11.48 10.17
C VAL A 146 0.78 -10.85 8.82
N GLU A 147 1.72 -10.18 8.16
CA GLU A 147 1.52 -9.63 6.82
C GLU A 147 1.12 -10.71 5.81
N ASP A 148 1.88 -11.82 5.77
CA ASP A 148 1.59 -12.96 4.89
C ASP A 148 0.20 -13.52 5.18
N HIS A 149 -0.13 -13.76 6.46
CA HIS A 149 -1.44 -14.29 6.85
C HIS A 149 -2.58 -13.39 6.37
N TRP A 150 -2.47 -12.08 6.59
CA TRP A 150 -3.46 -11.11 6.15
C TRP A 150 -3.61 -11.14 4.63
N MET A 151 -2.48 -11.11 3.92
CA MET A 151 -2.40 -11.16 2.46
C MET A 151 -3.06 -12.40 1.84
N TYR A 152 -2.83 -13.59 2.40
CA TYR A 152 -3.42 -14.83 1.88
C TYR A 152 -4.92 -14.96 2.18
N ASN A 153 -5.38 -14.48 3.34
CA ASN A 153 -6.76 -14.70 3.77
C ASN A 153 -7.76 -13.70 3.19
N ILE A 154 -7.31 -12.56 2.68
CA ILE A 154 -8.20 -11.52 2.17
C ILE A 154 -8.49 -11.67 0.67
N ASN A 155 -7.83 -12.63 0.00
CA ASN A 155 -7.97 -12.85 -1.44
C ASN A 155 -7.77 -11.57 -2.29
N ILE A 156 -7.01 -10.63 -1.73
CA ILE A 156 -6.66 -9.35 -2.35
C ILE A 156 -5.93 -9.62 -3.68
N PHE A 157 -5.20 -10.74 -3.78
CA PHE A 157 -4.48 -11.15 -4.99
C PHE A 157 -5.37 -11.57 -6.15
N ASP A 158 -6.48 -12.25 -5.91
CA ASP A 158 -7.42 -12.56 -7.00
C ASP A 158 -8.02 -11.28 -7.58
N LEU A 159 -8.21 -10.26 -6.73
CA LEU A 159 -8.74 -8.95 -7.10
C LEU A 159 -7.70 -8.04 -7.80
N ILE A 160 -6.42 -8.26 -7.54
CA ILE A 160 -5.33 -7.35 -7.94
C ILE A 160 -4.48 -7.94 -9.06
N GLY A 161 -4.27 -9.26 -9.06
CA GLY A 161 -3.53 -9.97 -10.10
C GLY A 161 -4.14 -9.77 -11.49
N GLY A 162 -5.47 -9.61 -11.59
CA GLY A 162 -6.15 -9.21 -12.82
C GLY A 162 -5.83 -7.77 -13.25
N ALA A 163 -5.88 -6.81 -12.32
CA ALA A 163 -5.67 -5.39 -12.61
C ALA A 163 -4.20 -5.03 -12.92
N PHE A 164 -3.23 -5.70 -12.27
CA PHE A 164 -1.80 -5.40 -12.42
C PHE A 164 -1.16 -6.04 -13.64
N GLY A 165 -1.66 -7.20 -14.10
CA GLY A 165 -1.11 -7.93 -15.25
C GLY A 165 -1.17 -7.15 -16.58
N VAL A 166 -2.02 -6.13 -16.65
CA VAL A 166 -2.26 -5.37 -17.90
C VAL A 166 -1.60 -3.99 -17.90
N MET A 167 -1.30 -3.39 -16.74
CA MET A 167 -0.75 -2.03 -16.65
C MET A 167 0.35 -1.92 -15.60
N GLY A 168 1.58 -2.34 -15.95
CA GLY A 168 2.77 -2.08 -15.11
C GLY A 168 2.97 -0.60 -14.75
N THR A 169 2.40 0.34 -15.51
CA THR A 169 2.43 1.80 -15.25
C THR A 169 1.41 2.28 -14.20
N LEU A 170 0.41 1.47 -13.86
CA LEU A 170 -0.55 1.77 -12.79
C LEU A 170 -0.07 1.28 -11.43
N ALA A 171 0.73 0.22 -11.39
CA ALA A 171 1.28 -0.35 -10.17
C ALA A 171 1.99 0.72 -9.32
N ASP A 172 2.88 1.48 -9.94
CA ASP A 172 3.62 2.58 -9.30
C ASP A 172 2.71 3.69 -8.76
N LYS A 173 1.52 3.88 -9.32
CA LYS A 173 0.59 4.94 -8.93
C LYS A 173 -0.36 4.51 -7.82
N ILE A 174 -0.74 3.24 -7.79
CA ILE A 174 -1.52 2.64 -6.69
C ILE A 174 -0.67 2.64 -5.40
N VAL A 175 0.62 2.32 -5.51
CA VAL A 175 1.57 2.42 -4.39
C VAL A 175 1.66 3.86 -3.84
N ASN A 176 1.57 4.87 -4.71
CA ASN A 176 1.60 6.29 -4.30
C ASN A 176 0.31 6.79 -3.64
N ALA A 177 -0.78 6.03 -3.68
CA ALA A 177 -2.06 6.44 -3.07
C ALA A 177 -2.10 6.29 -1.54
N ASN A 178 -0.98 5.89 -0.91
CA ASN A 178 -0.83 5.78 0.56
C ASN A 178 -1.96 5.00 1.23
N TYR A 179 -2.30 3.82 0.71
CA TYR A 179 -3.29 2.96 1.35
C TYR A 179 -2.80 2.52 2.73
N VAL A 180 -3.70 2.57 3.72
CA VAL A 180 -3.42 2.19 5.09
C VAL A 180 -4.50 1.22 5.55
N PHE A 181 -4.11 0.12 6.17
CA PHE A 181 -4.99 -0.95 6.64
C PHE A 181 -4.79 -1.15 8.14
N GLU A 182 -5.87 -1.34 8.88
CA GLU A 182 -5.83 -1.75 10.28
C GLU A 182 -6.01 -3.27 10.36
N MET A 183 -5.09 -3.93 11.06
CA MET A 183 -5.17 -5.33 11.45
C MET A 183 -5.46 -5.39 12.95
N ARG A 184 -6.40 -6.24 13.37
CA ARG A 184 -6.76 -6.40 14.79
C ARG A 184 -6.27 -7.73 15.31
N PHE A 185 -5.88 -7.75 16.58
CA PHE A 185 -5.40 -8.94 17.28
C PHE A 185 -6.42 -9.43 18.29
N SER A 186 -6.27 -10.68 18.72
CA SER A 186 -7.19 -11.34 19.65
C SER A 186 -7.32 -10.68 21.02
N ASP A 187 -6.29 -9.92 21.44
CA ASP A 187 -6.30 -9.16 22.69
C ASP A 187 -6.95 -7.77 22.55
N GLY A 188 -7.53 -7.44 21.39
CA GLY A 188 -8.15 -6.14 21.12
C GLY A 188 -7.17 -5.04 20.69
N SER A 189 -5.87 -5.32 20.64
CA SER A 189 -4.89 -4.41 20.06
C SER A 189 -4.99 -4.36 18.53
N SER A 190 -4.37 -3.34 17.93
CA SER A 190 -4.34 -3.16 16.48
C SER A 190 -2.98 -2.74 15.95
N ALA A 191 -2.73 -3.06 14.68
CA ALA A 191 -1.57 -2.64 13.93
C ALA A 191 -2.01 -2.04 12.59
N THR A 192 -1.48 -0.88 12.29
CA THR A 192 -1.75 -0.13 11.08
C THR A 192 -0.59 -0.30 10.11
N TYR A 193 -0.88 -0.82 8.93
CA TYR A 193 0.08 -1.07 7.86
C TYR A 193 -0.19 -0.15 6.67
N LYS A 194 0.88 0.35 6.06
CA LYS A 194 0.83 1.15 4.85
C LYS A 194 1.26 0.29 3.66
N LEU A 195 0.54 0.38 2.54
CA LEU A 195 1.00 -0.16 1.27
C LEU A 195 2.15 0.69 0.73
N THR A 196 3.33 0.10 0.54
CA THR A 196 4.54 0.79 0.07
C THR A 196 5.07 0.26 -1.25
N GLY A 197 4.58 -0.88 -1.74
CA GLY A 197 5.11 -1.46 -2.95
C GLY A 197 4.44 -2.76 -3.37
N LEU A 198 5.00 -3.36 -4.42
CA LEU A 198 4.68 -4.70 -4.91
C LEU A 198 6.00 -5.46 -5.08
N LYS A 199 6.13 -6.59 -4.38
CA LYS A 199 7.21 -7.57 -4.48
C LYS A 199 7.16 -8.29 -5.83
N GLU A 200 8.29 -8.85 -6.26
CA GLU A 200 8.43 -9.57 -7.53
C GLU A 200 7.50 -10.79 -7.67
N ASN A 201 7.12 -11.40 -6.54
CA ASN A 201 6.18 -12.52 -6.50
C ASN A 201 4.70 -12.07 -6.57
N GLY A 202 4.44 -10.79 -6.82
CA GLY A 202 3.11 -10.21 -6.91
C GLY A 202 2.47 -9.87 -5.57
N PHE A 203 3.21 -10.02 -4.46
CA PHE A 203 2.76 -9.65 -3.12
C PHE A 203 2.95 -8.19 -2.81
N PHE A 204 2.13 -7.62 -1.95
CA PHE A 204 2.32 -6.25 -1.51
C PHE A 204 3.49 -6.13 -0.53
N ASP A 205 4.24 -5.03 -0.65
CA ASP A 205 5.10 -4.56 0.42
C ASP A 205 4.23 -3.72 1.36
N LEU A 206 4.13 -4.19 2.60
CA LEU A 206 3.44 -3.50 3.68
C LEU A 206 4.50 -2.95 4.65
N GLU A 207 4.27 -1.75 5.16
CA GLU A 207 5.10 -1.13 6.18
C GLU A 207 4.25 -0.92 7.43
N LEU A 208 4.66 -1.50 8.56
CA LEU A 208 4.04 -1.23 9.85
C LEU A 208 4.31 0.23 10.25
N VAL A 209 3.27 1.06 10.34
CA VAL A 209 3.39 2.50 10.62
C VAL A 209 2.92 2.88 12.03
N LEU A 210 1.98 2.14 12.60
CA LEU A 210 1.45 2.36 13.93
C LEU A 210 1.02 1.04 14.54
N ALA A 211 1.19 0.88 15.85
CA ALA A 211 0.60 -0.19 16.62
C ALA A 211 0.03 0.40 17.91
N VAL A 212 -1.12 -0.10 18.34
CA VAL A 212 -1.88 0.41 19.50
C VAL A 212 -2.40 -0.78 20.29
N ASP A 213 -2.20 -0.78 21.61
CA ASP A 213 -2.78 -1.84 22.46
C ASP A 213 -4.27 -1.61 22.77
N GLU A 214 -4.92 -2.57 23.42
CA GLU A 214 -6.36 -2.45 23.78
C GLU A 214 -6.66 -1.28 24.75
N GLN A 215 -5.65 -0.70 25.41
CA GLN A 215 -5.79 0.49 26.25
C GLN A 215 -5.57 1.80 25.48
N GLY A 216 -5.24 1.74 24.20
CA GLY A 216 -4.95 2.91 23.38
C GLY A 216 -3.50 3.40 23.52
N ASN A 217 -2.59 2.66 24.14
CA ASN A 217 -1.18 3.04 24.19
C ASN A 217 -0.54 2.80 22.83
N THR A 218 0.18 3.80 22.30
CA THR A 218 1.02 3.60 21.12
C THR A 218 2.19 2.68 21.44
N ILE A 219 2.26 1.55 20.75
CA ILE A 219 3.32 0.58 20.85
C ILE A 219 4.51 1.06 20.01
N PRO A 220 5.71 1.20 20.58
CA PRO A 220 6.89 1.59 19.82
C PRO A 220 7.30 0.48 18.86
N LEU A 221 7.70 0.86 17.65
CA LEU A 221 8.13 -0.06 16.59
C LEU A 221 9.65 -0.25 16.56
N ASN A 222 10.39 0.62 17.24
CA ASN A 222 11.84 0.57 17.33
C ASN A 222 12.34 1.19 18.64
N LYS A 223 13.64 1.00 18.93
CA LYS A 223 14.29 1.53 20.12
C LYS A 223 14.12 3.03 20.28
N SER A 224 14.30 3.82 19.22
CA SER A 224 14.19 5.29 19.29
C SER A 224 12.79 5.72 19.72
N GLN A 225 11.76 5.11 19.14
CA GLN A 225 10.37 5.34 19.54
C GLN A 225 10.13 4.92 20.99
N ALA A 226 10.59 3.73 21.40
CA ALA A 226 10.40 3.24 22.77
C ALA A 226 10.96 4.21 23.83
N LEU A 227 12.05 4.92 23.52
CA LEU A 227 12.64 5.94 24.41
C LEU A 227 11.93 7.29 24.35
N ALA A 228 11.18 7.57 23.29
CA ALA A 228 10.43 8.80 23.10
C ALA A 228 8.99 8.70 23.64
N VAL A 229 8.43 7.48 23.71
CA VAL A 229 7.10 7.28 24.31
C VAL A 229 7.15 7.59 25.81
N GLY A 230 6.10 8.26 26.29
CA GLY A 230 5.93 8.60 27.69
C GLY A 230 5.53 7.41 28.56
N GLU A 231 4.31 7.46 29.10
CA GLU A 231 3.78 6.46 30.03
C GLU A 231 2.85 5.48 29.31
N TYR A 232 3.02 4.18 29.59
CA TYR A 232 2.13 3.09 29.17
C TYR A 232 1.17 2.74 30.30
N LEU A 233 -0.12 2.68 30.00
CA LEU A 233 -1.15 2.23 30.94
C LEU A 233 -1.33 0.73 30.82
N ILE A 234 -0.91 -0.01 31.85
CA ILE A 234 -1.01 -1.46 31.88
C ILE A 234 -2.06 -1.86 32.92
N GLN A 235 -3.02 -2.70 32.51
CA GLN A 235 -4.12 -3.17 33.38
C GLN A 235 -4.03 -4.67 33.66
N GLN A 236 -3.27 -5.41 32.86
CA GLN A 236 -3.17 -6.87 32.94
C GLN A 236 -1.71 -7.33 32.93
N GLU A 237 -1.42 -8.41 33.65
CA GLU A 237 -0.07 -9.00 33.68
C GLU A 237 0.39 -9.46 32.29
N ALA A 238 -0.52 -10.02 31.48
CA ALA A 238 -0.22 -10.46 30.12
C ALA A 238 0.28 -9.31 29.21
N GLN A 239 -0.29 -8.10 29.35
CA GLN A 239 0.17 -6.91 28.63
C GLN A 239 1.57 -6.49 29.09
N TYR A 240 1.83 -6.52 30.41
CA TYR A 240 3.15 -6.23 30.96
C TYR A 240 4.19 -7.20 30.37
N GLU A 241 3.90 -8.49 30.34
CA GLU A 241 4.79 -9.49 29.75
C GLU A 241 5.00 -9.28 28.25
N ALA A 242 3.95 -8.98 27.50
CA ALA A 242 4.03 -8.73 26.06
C ALA A 242 4.88 -7.49 25.76
N MET A 243 4.64 -6.39 26.47
CA MET A 243 5.49 -5.20 26.44
C MET A 243 6.94 -5.57 26.77
N ASN A 244 7.18 -6.28 27.87
CA ASN A 244 8.53 -6.66 28.31
C ASN A 244 9.28 -7.45 27.22
N ARG A 245 8.62 -8.41 26.57
CA ARG A 245 9.19 -9.17 25.44
C ARG A 245 9.55 -8.25 24.26
N ALA A 246 8.68 -7.31 23.90
CA ALA A 246 8.96 -6.35 22.84
C ALA A 246 10.19 -5.49 23.15
N MET A 247 10.36 -5.07 24.40
CA MET A 247 11.48 -4.22 24.83
C MET A 247 12.81 -4.94 24.79
N VAL A 248 12.83 -6.21 25.19
CA VAL A 248 14.00 -7.07 25.02
C VAL A 248 14.41 -7.16 23.54
N ARG A 249 13.45 -7.22 22.62
CA ARG A 249 13.74 -7.20 21.17
C ARG A 249 14.35 -5.88 20.70
N PHE A 250 14.04 -4.76 21.35
CA PHE A 250 14.71 -3.48 21.14
C PHE A 250 16.08 -3.36 21.83
N SER A 251 16.57 -4.43 22.45
CA SER A 251 17.79 -4.41 23.28
C SER A 251 17.70 -3.35 24.39
N LEU A 252 16.52 -3.21 25.00
CA LEU A 252 16.31 -2.44 26.21
C LEU A 252 16.28 -3.40 27.39
N ALA A 253 17.08 -3.08 28.41
CA ALA A 253 17.04 -3.83 29.67
C ALA A 253 15.72 -3.53 30.39
N THR A 254 15.20 -4.54 31.08
CA THR A 254 13.96 -4.44 31.84
C THR A 254 14.28 -4.84 33.26
N SER A 255 14.47 -3.85 34.13
CA SER A 255 14.75 -4.06 35.55
C SER A 255 13.71 -3.31 36.37
N GLY A 256 12.59 -3.95 36.68
CA GLY A 256 11.51 -3.33 37.43
C GLY A 256 10.80 -4.34 38.31
N GLU A 257 10.04 -3.83 39.27
CA GLU A 257 9.14 -4.65 40.09
C GLU A 257 8.16 -5.41 39.18
N SER A 258 8.00 -6.71 39.42
CA SER A 258 7.02 -7.53 38.71
C SER A 258 5.61 -6.99 38.93
N PHE A 259 4.73 -7.10 37.93
CA PHE A 259 3.32 -6.68 38.01
C PHE A 259 2.64 -7.10 39.33
N GLY A 260 2.92 -8.33 39.81
CA GLY A 260 2.37 -8.88 41.05
C GLY A 260 2.76 -8.15 42.35
N ALA A 261 3.79 -7.29 42.36
CA ALA A 261 4.18 -6.53 43.54
C ALA A 261 3.32 -5.28 43.78
N ILE A 262 2.62 -4.78 42.75
CA ILE A 262 1.96 -3.46 42.77
C ILE A 262 0.49 -3.54 43.24
N GLY A 263 -0.06 -4.75 43.44
CA GLY A 263 -1.39 -4.94 44.00
C GLY A 263 -2.50 -4.53 43.02
N GLY A 264 -3.04 -5.51 42.28
CA GLY A 264 -4.14 -5.42 41.31
C GLY A 264 -4.75 -4.03 41.06
N GLY A 265 -4.43 -3.42 39.91
CA GLY A 265 -4.91 -2.10 39.51
C GLY A 265 -4.28 -1.66 38.19
N THR A 266 -4.59 -0.45 37.72
CA THR A 266 -3.87 0.14 36.58
C THR A 266 -2.51 0.62 37.03
N ILE A 267 -1.46 0.18 36.35
CA ILE A 267 -0.09 0.67 36.56
C ILE A 267 0.31 1.56 35.39
N SER A 268 1.09 2.61 35.69
CA SER A 268 1.75 3.45 34.69
C SER A 268 3.21 3.06 34.63
N CYS A 269 3.70 2.69 33.45
CA CYS A 269 5.08 2.30 33.22
C CYS A 269 5.77 3.29 32.26
N ARG A 270 7.02 3.66 32.54
CA ARG A 270 7.84 4.51 31.65
C ARG A 270 9.29 4.07 31.62
N PHE A 271 10.01 4.44 30.57
CA PHE A 271 11.45 4.22 30.50
C PHE A 271 12.22 5.35 31.19
N GLU A 272 13.16 4.96 32.05
CA GLU A 272 14.17 5.84 32.62
C GLU A 272 15.53 5.39 32.08
N CYS A 273 16.11 6.21 31.21
CA CYS A 273 17.46 6.02 30.69
C CYS A 273 18.39 7.02 31.40
N PRO A 274 19.39 6.55 32.16
CA PRO A 274 20.45 7.43 32.64
C PRO A 274 21.15 8.10 31.44
N ASP A 275 21.52 9.38 31.56
CA ASP A 275 22.06 10.25 30.49
C ASP A 275 23.29 9.70 29.74
N SER A 276 23.86 8.58 30.17
CA SER A 276 25.05 7.94 29.59
C SER A 276 24.97 6.41 29.49
N ALA A 277 23.83 5.79 29.81
CA ALA A 277 23.74 4.34 29.88
C ALA A 277 23.23 3.72 28.57
N SER A 278 23.86 2.60 28.18
CA SER A 278 23.36 1.70 27.13
C SER A 278 22.09 0.93 27.54
N THR A 279 21.73 1.01 28.81
CA THR A 279 20.63 0.30 29.45
C THR A 279 19.60 1.29 30.01
N CYS A 280 18.39 1.26 29.48
CA CYS A 280 17.24 1.92 30.09
C CYS A 280 16.57 0.96 31.08
N THR A 281 15.81 1.52 32.01
CA THR A 281 15.05 0.76 33.00
C THR A 281 13.56 1.06 32.85
N LEU A 282 12.72 0.03 32.82
CA LEU A 282 11.27 0.20 32.90
C LEU A 282 10.86 0.43 34.36
N VAL A 283 10.31 1.60 34.66
CA VAL A 283 9.81 1.98 35.98
C VAL A 283 8.30 2.01 35.95
N CYS A 284 7.65 1.17 36.76
CA CYS A 284 6.20 1.10 36.88
C CYS A 284 5.74 1.62 38.25
N LYS A 285 4.60 2.30 38.28
CA LYS A 285 3.97 2.83 39.51
C LYS A 285 2.47 2.56 39.47
N ALA A 286 1.86 2.29 40.62
CA ALA A 286 0.40 2.29 40.73
C ALA A 286 -0.16 3.67 40.39
N LYS A 287 -1.28 3.71 39.67
CA LYS A 287 -1.98 4.95 39.32
C LYS A 287 -3.18 5.21 40.23
#